data_AF-A0A954MPZ7-F1
#
_entry.id   AF-A0A954MPZ7-F1
#
_cell.length_a   1.000
_cell.length_b   1.000
_cell.length_c   1.000
_cell.angle_alpha   90.00
_cell.angle_beta   90.00
_cell.angle_gamma   90.00
#
_symmetry.space_group_name_H-M   'P 1'
#
loop_
_entity.id
_entity.type
_entity.pdbx_description
1 polymer ?
#
loop_
_entity_poly.entity_id
_entity_poly.type
_entity_poly.pdbx_seq_one_letter_code
_entity_poly.pdbx_strand_id
1 'polypeptide(L)'
;MQSNLFETLAVGGRRFRFKLCRKPDTALGPATVDHWWMPVTEVYAQRQRKNQANQGNHRAVLDFYWACCQQERATNERDAQERFLLAGLLPMMRSDGGRRIFADAFPARGTQLERSAEIENLELAIRSQARQTLSWDGFRNRTRDALTPRTEYSADQREQYTAFVHGLLDEACQLLERGDVQGAMLAASTNWSDLIRTYGRRKGHQDIKLILDILSYEGRAAFHHAYSLVWSDLIPFLAARHGISDPTAAFLRFWHQDWIRPDQSNPNCCYSLFHGHVFALHPCGARFLLTPSGQRLLGNWLIELESNQLLEQVLHGLSLSAFEYRRILMDRASLRPDDQVANVSEIEDLHAQDLQNRSGHRRLPGPRSDD
;
A
#
# COMPACT_ATOMS: atom_id res chain seq x y z
N MET A 1 5.51 -0.57 22.63
CA MET A 1 5.34 -1.13 21.27
C MET A 1 5.74 -2.59 21.31
N GLN A 2 4.86 -3.49 20.88
CA GLN A 2 5.14 -4.92 20.77
C GLN A 2 5.40 -5.25 19.29
N SER A 3 6.47 -5.98 19.02
CA SER A 3 6.83 -6.45 17.68
C SER A 3 6.99 -7.96 17.69
N ASN A 4 6.98 -8.58 16.51
CA ASN A 4 7.10 -10.03 16.35
C ASN A 4 5.95 -10.83 17.00
N LEU A 5 4.75 -10.27 17.02
CA LEU A 5 3.54 -11.03 17.32
C LEU A 5 3.21 -11.91 16.11
N PHE A 6 2.60 -13.06 16.35
CA PHE A 6 2.20 -13.96 15.27
C PHE A 6 0.78 -14.43 15.46
N GLU A 7 -0.03 -14.25 14.43
CA GLU A 7 -1.39 -14.77 14.38
C GLU A 7 -1.55 -15.72 13.21
N THR A 8 -2.50 -16.66 13.34
CA THR A 8 -2.73 -17.69 12.32
C THR A 8 -4.19 -17.73 11.96
N LEU A 9 -4.48 -17.44 10.70
CA LEU A 9 -5.81 -17.63 10.11
C LEU A 9 -5.88 -18.98 9.42
N ALA A 10 -7.09 -19.51 9.25
CA ALA A 10 -7.33 -20.77 8.56
C ALA A 10 -8.43 -20.62 7.51
N VAL A 11 -8.17 -21.10 6.30
CA VAL A 11 -9.08 -21.05 5.13
C VAL A 11 -8.91 -22.36 4.36
N GLY A 12 -10.01 -23.01 3.99
CA GLY A 12 -9.98 -24.27 3.24
C GLY A 12 -9.09 -25.37 3.87
N GLY A 13 -9.03 -25.47 5.20
CA GLY A 13 -8.17 -26.43 5.91
C GLY A 13 -6.67 -26.11 5.94
N ARG A 14 -6.25 -25.00 5.32
CA ARG A 14 -4.88 -24.50 5.30
C ARG A 14 -4.69 -23.44 6.38
N ARG A 15 -3.47 -23.28 6.90
CA ARG A 15 -3.14 -22.31 7.95
C ARG A 15 -2.13 -21.30 7.43
N PHE A 16 -2.38 -20.02 7.66
CA PHE A 16 -1.57 -18.90 7.20
C PHE A 16 -1.11 -18.07 8.39
N ARG A 17 0.20 -17.94 8.57
CA ARG A 17 0.80 -17.27 9.72
C ARG A 17 1.25 -15.86 9.33
N PHE A 18 0.76 -14.86 10.05
CA PHE A 18 1.07 -13.45 9.84
C PHE A 18 1.88 -12.89 11.01
N LYS A 19 2.93 -12.14 10.69
CA LYS A 19 3.73 -11.39 11.66
C LYS A 19 3.14 -10.00 11.84
N LEU A 20 2.82 -9.64 13.08
CA LEU A 20 2.16 -8.38 13.43
C LEU A 20 3.00 -7.56 14.41
N CYS A 21 2.77 -6.26 14.37
CA CYS A 21 3.14 -5.29 15.38
C CYS A 21 1.89 -4.75 16.05
N ARG A 22 2.03 -4.38 17.33
CA ARG A 22 0.96 -3.75 18.12
C ARG A 22 1.52 -2.54 18.87
N LYS A 23 0.78 -1.43 18.82
CA LYS A 23 0.94 -0.29 19.71
C LYS A 23 -0.36 -0.15 20.51
N PRO A 24 -0.41 -0.68 21.74
CA PRO A 24 -1.60 -0.56 22.56
C PRO A 24 -1.84 0.88 22.98
N ASP A 25 -3.09 1.17 23.35
CA ASP A 25 -3.50 2.44 23.96
C ASP A 25 -3.06 3.69 23.17
N THR A 26 -3.18 3.62 21.84
CA THR A 26 -2.88 4.75 20.97
C THR A 26 -4.00 5.77 21.08
N ALA A 27 -3.68 6.93 21.67
CA ALA A 27 -4.59 8.07 21.72
C ALA A 27 -4.80 8.66 20.31
N LEU A 28 -6.07 8.74 19.90
CA LEU A 28 -6.54 9.42 18.70
C LEU A 28 -7.58 10.43 19.16
N GLY A 29 -7.15 11.60 19.65
CA GLY A 29 -8.06 12.59 20.25
C GLY A 29 -8.87 12.00 21.43
N PRO A 30 -10.22 12.00 21.37
CA PRO A 30 -11.05 11.42 22.44
C PRO A 30 -11.11 9.89 22.45
N ALA A 31 -10.63 9.21 21.41
CA ALA A 31 -10.63 7.75 21.34
C ALA A 31 -9.27 7.16 21.72
N THR A 32 -9.29 5.96 22.28
CA THR A 32 -8.10 5.13 22.50
C THR A 32 -8.27 3.82 21.72
N VAL A 33 -7.28 3.47 20.90
CA VAL A 33 -7.31 2.25 20.08
C VAL A 33 -6.02 1.45 20.18
N ASP A 34 -6.11 0.14 19.95
CA ASP A 34 -4.91 -0.65 19.69
C ASP A 34 -4.56 -0.59 18.20
N HIS A 35 -3.42 -0.01 17.88
CA HIS A 35 -2.95 0.00 16.50
C HIS A 35 -2.22 -1.32 16.22
N TRP A 36 -2.77 -2.11 15.31
CA TRP A 36 -2.15 -3.33 14.77
C TRP A 36 -1.71 -3.12 13.32
N TRP A 37 -0.58 -3.66 12.90
CA TRP A 37 -0.14 -3.62 11.50
C TRP A 37 0.85 -4.74 11.16
N MET A 38 1.00 -5.02 9.87
CA MET A 38 2.07 -5.87 9.36
C MET A 38 3.33 -5.03 9.11
N PRO A 39 4.54 -5.47 9.53
CA PRO A 39 5.76 -4.73 9.24
C PRO A 39 5.95 -4.54 7.72
N VAL A 40 6.09 -3.30 7.27
CA VAL A 40 6.22 -2.96 5.84
C VAL A 40 7.35 -3.73 5.15
N THR A 41 8.45 -4.01 5.88
CA THR A 41 9.61 -4.80 5.41
C THR A 41 9.28 -6.26 5.09
N GLU A 42 8.17 -6.77 5.63
CA GLU A 42 7.67 -8.14 5.38
C GLU A 42 6.55 -8.15 4.34
N VAL A 43 5.99 -6.97 4.00
CA VAL A 43 4.85 -6.79 3.11
C VAL A 43 5.30 -6.59 1.66
N TYR A 44 6.34 -5.77 1.43
CA TYR A 44 6.91 -5.56 0.11
C TYR A 44 8.26 -6.29 0.00
N ALA A 45 8.24 -7.53 -0.50
CA ALA A 45 9.41 -8.41 -0.61
C ALA A 45 10.50 -7.92 -1.61
N GLN A 46 10.41 -6.69 -2.12
CA GLN A 46 11.26 -6.11 -3.19
C GLN A 46 12.76 -6.05 -2.86
N ARG A 47 13.18 -6.33 -1.61
CA ARG A 47 14.58 -6.29 -1.16
C ARG A 47 14.99 -7.41 -0.23
N GLN A 48 14.11 -8.37 0.01
CA GLN A 48 14.54 -9.55 0.74
C GLN A 48 15.59 -10.26 -0.14
N ARG A 49 16.74 -10.63 0.46
CA ARG A 49 17.77 -11.43 -0.21
C ARG A 49 17.06 -12.61 -0.88
N LYS A 50 17.49 -13.05 -2.08
CA LYS A 50 16.83 -14.12 -2.87
C LYS A 50 16.36 -15.34 -2.06
N ASN A 51 17.01 -15.64 -0.94
CA ASN A 51 16.67 -16.77 -0.05
C ASN A 51 15.53 -16.49 0.96
N GLN A 52 15.09 -15.24 1.13
CA GLN A 52 14.02 -14.81 2.04
C GLN A 52 12.74 -14.40 1.33
N ALA A 53 12.76 -14.15 0.02
CA ALA A 53 11.58 -13.70 -0.74
C ALA A 53 10.35 -14.65 -0.63
N ASN A 54 10.58 -15.91 -0.23
CA ASN A 54 9.53 -16.90 0.05
C ASN A 54 9.04 -16.92 1.51
N GLN A 55 9.48 -15.98 2.35
CA GLN A 55 9.20 -15.96 3.78
C GLN A 55 8.66 -14.59 4.20
N GLY A 56 7.60 -14.59 5.02
CA GLY A 56 7.04 -13.37 5.60
C GLY A 56 5.60 -13.10 5.14
N ASN A 57 5.14 -11.87 5.42
CA ASN A 57 3.75 -11.49 5.23
C ASN A 57 3.35 -11.41 3.76
N HIS A 58 4.26 -11.00 2.85
CA HIS A 58 3.96 -10.93 1.42
C HIS A 58 3.44 -12.27 0.88
N ARG A 59 4.21 -13.35 1.12
CA ARG A 59 3.82 -14.69 0.68
C ARG A 59 2.56 -15.18 1.42
N ALA A 60 2.49 -14.96 2.73
CA ALA A 60 1.32 -15.37 3.52
C ALA A 60 0.03 -14.69 3.05
N VAL A 61 0.09 -13.41 2.68
CA VAL A 61 -1.05 -12.64 2.12
C VAL A 61 -1.48 -13.22 0.78
N LEU A 62 -0.54 -13.48 -0.14
CA LEU A 62 -0.85 -14.06 -1.46
C LEU A 62 -1.44 -15.47 -1.35
N ASP A 63 -0.82 -16.32 -0.52
CA ASP A 63 -1.29 -17.70 -0.33
C ASP A 63 -2.66 -17.74 0.35
N PHE A 64 -2.92 -16.83 1.29
CA PHE A 64 -4.23 -16.66 1.92
C PHE A 64 -5.28 -16.21 0.91
N TYR A 65 -4.98 -15.17 0.13
CA TYR A 65 -5.88 -14.66 -0.92
C TYR A 65 -6.30 -15.77 -1.89
N TRP A 66 -5.33 -16.52 -2.42
CA TRP A 66 -5.64 -17.61 -3.35
C TRP A 66 -6.46 -18.73 -2.71
N ALA A 67 -6.21 -19.03 -1.43
CA ALA A 67 -7.02 -20.00 -0.70
C ALA A 67 -8.47 -19.51 -0.50
N CYS A 68 -8.71 -18.22 -0.29
CA CYS A 68 -10.06 -17.65 -0.29
C CYS A 68 -10.72 -17.80 -1.65
N CYS A 69 -10.03 -17.46 -2.75
CA CYS A 69 -10.56 -17.66 -4.11
C CYS A 69 -10.93 -19.13 -4.38
N GLN A 70 -10.12 -20.09 -3.91
CA GLN A 70 -10.42 -21.52 -3.98
C GLN A 70 -11.67 -21.90 -3.19
N GLN A 71 -11.81 -21.39 -1.97
CA GLN A 71 -12.97 -21.67 -1.12
C GLN A 71 -14.28 -21.11 -1.70
N GLU A 72 -14.21 -19.92 -2.30
CA GLU A 72 -15.35 -19.24 -2.92
C GLU A 72 -15.65 -19.71 -4.35
N ARG A 73 -14.82 -20.62 -4.89
CA ARG A 73 -14.89 -21.10 -6.29
C ARG A 73 -14.68 -19.99 -7.33
N ALA A 74 -14.03 -18.90 -6.95
CA ALA A 74 -13.65 -17.79 -7.82
C ALA A 74 -12.36 -18.07 -8.63
N THR A 75 -11.81 -19.29 -8.58
CA THR A 75 -10.57 -19.64 -9.30
C THR A 75 -10.69 -19.60 -10.82
N ASN A 76 -11.91 -19.60 -11.36
CA ASN A 76 -12.21 -19.48 -12.78
C ASN A 76 -12.58 -18.03 -13.16
N GLU A 77 -12.56 -17.10 -12.21
CA GLU A 77 -12.80 -15.68 -12.48
C GLU A 77 -11.47 -15.04 -12.88
N ARG A 78 -11.41 -14.57 -14.13
CA ARG A 78 -10.21 -13.96 -14.71
C ARG A 78 -9.67 -12.82 -13.85
N ASP A 79 -10.54 -11.96 -13.33
CA ASP A 79 -10.17 -10.87 -12.43
C ASP A 79 -9.41 -11.35 -11.17
N ALA A 80 -9.85 -12.45 -10.55
CA ALA A 80 -9.20 -13.01 -9.37
C ALA A 80 -7.83 -13.60 -9.72
N GLN A 81 -7.74 -14.28 -10.86
CA GLN A 81 -6.49 -14.83 -11.39
C GLN A 81 -5.47 -13.71 -11.70
N GLU A 82 -5.87 -12.69 -12.44
CA GLU A 82 -5.01 -11.55 -12.79
C GLU A 82 -4.55 -10.81 -11.54
N ARG A 83 -5.43 -10.58 -10.56
CA ARG A 83 -5.03 -9.99 -9.26
C ARG A 83 -4.00 -10.84 -8.53
N PHE A 84 -4.22 -12.16 -8.43
CA PHE A 84 -3.26 -13.06 -7.80
C PHE A 84 -1.88 -12.99 -8.48
N LEU A 85 -1.85 -13.07 -9.81
CA LEU A 85 -0.61 -13.05 -10.60
C LEU A 85 0.10 -11.69 -10.49
N LEU A 86 -0.61 -10.59 -10.70
CA LEU A 86 -0.05 -9.24 -10.61
C LEU A 86 0.50 -8.94 -9.21
N ALA A 87 -0.22 -9.34 -8.16
CA ALA A 87 0.24 -9.21 -6.77
C ALA A 87 1.49 -10.06 -6.51
N GLY A 88 1.57 -11.27 -7.08
CA GLY A 88 2.73 -12.14 -7.01
C GLY A 88 3.95 -11.64 -7.79
N LEU A 89 3.75 -10.84 -8.84
CA LEU A 89 4.83 -10.19 -9.60
C LEU A 89 5.41 -8.95 -8.91
N LEU A 90 4.72 -8.38 -7.91
CA LEU A 90 5.13 -7.15 -7.24
C LEU A 90 6.60 -7.11 -6.76
N PRO A 91 7.21 -8.20 -6.24
CA PRO A 91 8.63 -8.20 -5.88
C PRO A 91 9.58 -7.98 -7.06
N MET A 92 9.16 -8.29 -8.28
CA MET A 92 9.93 -8.15 -9.53
C MET A 92 9.63 -6.83 -10.26
N MET A 93 8.57 -6.13 -9.87
CA MET A 93 8.15 -4.88 -10.49
C MET A 93 9.04 -3.72 -10.07
N ARG A 94 9.23 -2.74 -10.96
CA ARG A 94 10.09 -1.58 -10.71
C ARG A 94 9.41 -0.68 -9.67
N SER A 95 10.05 -0.47 -8.52
CA SER A 95 9.51 0.41 -7.47
C SER A 95 9.24 1.83 -7.98
N ASP A 96 10.04 2.30 -8.94
CA ASP A 96 10.00 3.68 -9.43
C ASP A 96 9.05 3.91 -10.60
N GLY A 97 8.71 2.85 -11.35
CA GLY A 97 7.79 2.95 -12.47
C GLY A 97 6.36 3.24 -12.02
N GLY A 98 5.82 2.39 -11.15
CA GLY A 98 4.47 2.59 -10.58
C GLY A 98 4.31 3.92 -9.84
N ARG A 99 5.40 4.47 -9.27
CA ARG A 99 5.42 5.78 -8.62
C ARG A 99 5.15 6.95 -9.57
N ARG A 100 5.38 6.79 -10.88
CA ARG A 100 5.07 7.81 -11.89
C ARG A 100 3.58 7.83 -12.25
N ILE A 101 2.91 6.69 -12.12
CA ILE A 101 1.47 6.58 -12.37
C ILE A 101 0.66 6.99 -11.15
N PHE A 102 1.19 6.70 -9.96
CA PHE A 102 0.56 7.05 -8.72
C PHE A 102 1.60 7.56 -7.73
N ALA A 103 1.36 8.76 -7.22
CA ALA A 103 2.19 9.42 -6.22
C ALA A 103 2.09 8.65 -4.89
N ASP A 104 2.86 7.58 -4.77
CA ASP A 104 3.04 6.70 -3.59
C ASP A 104 4.54 6.44 -3.36
N ALA A 105 5.33 7.49 -3.67
CA ALA A 105 6.76 7.52 -3.43
C ALA A 105 7.00 8.19 -2.08
N PHE A 106 7.67 7.52 -1.13
CA PHE A 106 8.18 8.26 0.03
C PHE A 106 9.03 9.43 -0.47
N PRO A 107 8.68 10.67 -0.14
CA PRO A 107 9.39 11.80 -0.67
C PRO A 107 10.83 11.73 -0.10
N ALA A 108 11.84 11.97 -0.95
CA ALA A 108 13.26 11.79 -0.60
C ALA A 108 13.58 12.47 0.73
N ARG A 109 14.11 11.76 1.73
CA ARG A 109 14.16 12.25 3.13
C ARG A 109 14.67 13.70 3.19
N GLY A 110 13.77 14.59 3.59
CA GLY A 110 14.15 15.93 4.03
C GLY A 110 14.78 15.86 5.42
N THR A 111 15.39 16.97 5.84
CA THR A 111 15.87 17.16 7.20
C THR A 111 14.72 16.92 8.20
N GLN A 112 15.05 16.65 9.46
CA GLN A 112 14.02 16.56 10.50
C GLN A 112 13.22 17.87 10.59
N LEU A 113 13.89 19.02 10.41
CA LEU A 113 13.26 20.33 10.41
C LEU A 113 12.23 20.47 9.26
N GLU A 114 12.60 20.08 8.04
CA GLU A 114 11.69 20.08 6.88
C GLU A 114 10.48 19.19 7.13
N ARG A 115 10.70 17.97 7.65
CA ARG A 115 9.59 17.05 7.96
C ARG A 115 8.66 17.63 9.02
N SER A 116 9.19 18.24 10.08
CA SER A 116 8.37 18.92 11.09
C SER A 116 7.57 20.07 10.48
N ALA A 117 8.21 20.93 9.67
CA ALA A 117 7.54 22.04 9.00
C ALA A 117 6.41 21.57 8.07
N GLU A 118 6.62 20.49 7.32
CA GLU A 118 5.57 19.92 6.47
C GLU A 118 4.40 19.34 7.28
N ILE A 119 4.66 18.77 8.47
CA ILE A 119 3.59 18.28 9.36
C ILE A 119 2.84 19.45 10.00
N GLU A 120 3.53 20.52 10.37
CA GLU A 120 2.92 21.76 10.88
C GLU A 120 2.05 22.44 9.83
N ASN A 121 2.50 22.51 8.58
CA ASN A 121 1.70 23.03 7.46
C ASN A 121 0.43 22.20 7.25
N LEU A 122 0.54 20.86 7.28
CA LEU A 122 -0.62 19.98 7.17
C LEU A 122 -1.57 20.15 8.37
N GLU A 123 -1.04 20.25 9.59
CA GLU A 123 -1.84 20.51 10.80
C GLU A 123 -2.62 21.83 10.67
N LEU A 124 -1.98 22.90 10.18
CA LEU A 124 -2.65 24.18 9.95
C LEU A 124 -3.77 24.07 8.90
N ALA A 125 -3.50 23.35 7.80
CA ALA A 125 -4.48 23.12 6.74
C ALA A 125 -5.70 22.33 7.24
N ILE A 126 -5.48 21.23 7.96
CA ILE A 126 -6.58 20.42 8.54
C ILE A 126 -7.34 21.25 9.57
N ARG A 127 -6.64 21.92 10.49
CA ARG A 127 -7.27 22.69 11.57
C ARG A 127 -8.14 23.83 11.06
N SER A 128 -7.67 24.58 10.06
CA SER A 128 -8.43 25.69 9.45
C SER A 128 -9.70 25.23 8.73
N GLN A 129 -9.78 23.95 8.35
CA GLN A 129 -10.89 23.36 7.61
C GLN A 129 -11.55 22.18 8.34
N ALA A 130 -11.37 22.08 9.67
CA ALA A 130 -11.79 20.91 10.45
C ALA A 130 -13.30 20.62 10.42
N ARG A 131 -14.12 21.64 10.09
CA ARG A 131 -15.58 21.50 9.98
C ARG A 131 -16.07 21.19 8.57
N GLN A 132 -15.20 21.26 7.56
CA GLN A 132 -15.58 20.93 6.20
C GLN A 132 -15.75 19.42 6.07
N THR A 133 -16.77 19.03 5.32
CA THR A 133 -17.10 17.63 5.04
C THR A 133 -16.78 17.31 3.59
N LEU A 134 -16.52 16.03 3.34
CA LEU A 134 -16.34 15.50 2.00
C LEU A 134 -16.98 14.11 1.93
N SER A 135 -17.96 13.95 1.05
CA SER A 135 -18.57 12.64 0.80
C SER A 135 -17.54 11.64 0.28
N TRP A 136 -17.83 10.35 0.39
CA TRP A 136 -16.95 9.30 -0.16
C TRP A 136 -16.63 9.48 -1.64
N ASP A 137 -17.61 9.82 -2.46
CA ASP A 137 -17.39 10.03 -3.90
C ASP A 137 -16.54 11.28 -4.15
N GLY A 138 -16.76 12.35 -3.37
CA GLY A 138 -15.93 13.55 -3.40
C GLY A 138 -14.48 13.27 -2.96
N PHE A 139 -14.30 12.46 -1.92
CA PHE A 139 -13.01 12.01 -1.43
C PHE A 139 -12.27 11.23 -2.50
N ARG A 140 -12.89 10.20 -3.06
CA ARG A 140 -12.33 9.38 -4.13
C ARG A 140 -11.87 10.24 -5.29
N ASN A 141 -12.75 11.10 -5.81
CA ASN A 141 -12.44 11.96 -6.94
C ASN A 141 -11.28 12.92 -6.62
N ARG A 142 -11.29 13.57 -5.45
CA ARG A 142 -10.20 14.44 -5.03
C ARG A 142 -8.86 13.71 -4.87
N THR A 143 -8.86 12.53 -4.25
CA THR A 143 -7.64 11.76 -4.07
C THR A 143 -7.12 11.15 -5.35
N ARG A 144 -8.01 10.76 -6.28
CA ARG A 144 -7.65 10.40 -7.64
C ARG A 144 -6.91 11.55 -8.27
N ASP A 145 -7.56 12.70 -8.39
CA ASP A 145 -6.99 13.84 -9.07
C ASP A 145 -5.66 14.27 -8.42
N ALA A 146 -5.51 14.15 -7.09
CA ALA A 146 -4.29 14.42 -6.36
C ALA A 146 -3.17 13.40 -6.61
N LEU A 147 -3.47 12.10 -6.61
CA LEU A 147 -2.44 11.05 -6.56
C LEU A 147 -2.18 10.38 -7.91
N THR A 148 -3.10 10.48 -8.88
CA THR A 148 -2.89 10.04 -10.27
C THR A 148 -2.61 11.26 -11.17
N PRO A 149 -1.34 11.58 -11.49
CA PRO A 149 -0.99 12.73 -12.33
C PRO A 149 -1.49 12.63 -13.78
N ARG A 150 -1.94 11.46 -14.25
CA ARG A 150 -2.56 11.26 -15.56
C ARG A 150 -3.98 10.73 -15.38
N THR A 151 -4.95 11.48 -15.89
CA THR A 151 -6.38 11.12 -15.81
C THR A 151 -6.90 10.43 -17.06
N GLU A 152 -6.21 10.51 -18.19
CA GLU A 152 -6.73 10.00 -19.47
C GLU A 152 -5.64 9.32 -20.32
N TYR A 153 -5.91 8.09 -20.73
CA TYR A 153 -5.14 7.34 -21.72
C TYR A 153 -5.85 7.37 -23.07
N SER A 154 -5.09 7.55 -24.16
CA SER A 154 -5.63 7.49 -25.52
C SER A 154 -6.18 6.09 -25.85
N ALA A 155 -7.04 5.99 -26.87
CA ALA A 155 -7.55 4.70 -27.33
C ALA A 155 -6.40 3.73 -27.69
N ASP A 156 -5.41 4.20 -28.44
CA ASP A 156 -4.22 3.42 -28.81
C ASP A 156 -3.44 2.93 -27.58
N GLN A 157 -3.29 3.75 -26.54
CA GLN A 157 -2.64 3.35 -25.30
C GLN A 157 -3.42 2.26 -24.56
N ARG A 158 -4.76 2.31 -24.59
CA ARG A 158 -5.61 1.29 -23.99
C ARG A 158 -5.54 -0.03 -24.76
N GLU A 159 -5.54 0.02 -26.09
CA GLU A 159 -5.39 -1.16 -26.94
C GLU A 159 -4.02 -1.82 -26.71
N GLN A 160 -2.95 -1.03 -26.70
CA GLN A 160 -1.60 -1.54 -26.39
C GLN A 160 -1.53 -2.11 -24.98
N TYR A 161 -2.06 -1.42 -23.98
CA TYR A 161 -2.12 -1.93 -22.60
C TYR A 161 -2.83 -3.29 -22.55
N THR A 162 -3.99 -3.42 -23.21
CA THR A 162 -4.78 -4.65 -23.25
C THR A 162 -3.97 -5.80 -23.89
N ALA A 163 -3.30 -5.54 -25.02
CA ALA A 163 -2.43 -6.52 -25.66
C ALA A 163 -1.26 -6.95 -24.76
N PHE A 164 -0.69 -6.03 -23.97
CA PHE A 164 0.36 -6.34 -23.00
C PHE A 164 -0.15 -7.19 -21.84
N VAL A 165 -1.34 -6.90 -21.30
CA VAL A 165 -1.96 -7.72 -20.25
C VAL A 165 -2.20 -9.14 -20.75
N HIS A 166 -2.76 -9.30 -21.96
CA HIS A 166 -2.96 -10.60 -22.58
C HIS A 166 -1.65 -11.38 -22.73
N GLY A 167 -0.63 -10.76 -23.34
CA GLY A 167 0.68 -11.39 -23.51
C GLY A 167 1.39 -11.71 -22.19
N LEU A 168 1.11 -10.96 -21.13
CA LEU A 168 1.69 -11.18 -19.80
C LEU A 168 1.00 -12.33 -19.06
N LEU A 169 -0.34 -12.37 -19.07
CA LEU A 169 -1.14 -13.15 -18.11
C LEU A 169 -1.94 -14.31 -18.72
N ASP A 170 -2.27 -14.33 -20.01
CA ASP A 170 -3.22 -15.33 -20.57
C ASP A 170 -2.78 -16.78 -20.33
N GLU A 171 -1.52 -17.12 -20.61
CA GLU A 171 -0.98 -18.46 -20.36
C GLU A 171 -1.00 -18.80 -18.86
N ALA A 172 -0.60 -17.84 -18.01
CA ALA A 172 -0.58 -18.03 -16.57
C ALA A 172 -1.99 -18.24 -15.99
N CYS A 173 -2.98 -17.51 -16.48
CA CYS A 173 -4.39 -17.70 -16.11
C CYS A 173 -4.88 -19.11 -16.51
N GLN A 174 -4.58 -19.58 -17.72
CA GLN A 174 -4.92 -20.95 -18.15
C GLN A 174 -4.27 -22.03 -17.26
N LEU A 175 -3.06 -21.79 -16.76
CA LEU A 175 -2.40 -22.69 -15.83
C LEU A 175 -3.10 -22.69 -14.46
N LEU A 176 -3.58 -21.53 -13.97
CA LEU A 176 -4.37 -21.44 -12.75
C LEU A 176 -5.69 -22.20 -12.85
N GLU A 177 -6.40 -22.13 -13.99
CA GLU A 177 -7.63 -22.89 -14.23
C GLU A 177 -7.41 -24.40 -14.12
N ARG A 178 -6.22 -24.88 -14.51
CA ARG A 178 -5.81 -26.29 -14.39
C ARG A 178 -5.30 -26.66 -13.01
N GLY A 179 -5.23 -25.71 -12.07
CA GLY A 179 -4.71 -25.88 -10.73
C GLY A 179 -3.18 -25.80 -10.60
N ASP A 180 -2.46 -25.46 -11.67
CA ASP A 180 -1.00 -25.33 -11.66
C ASP A 180 -0.55 -23.93 -11.23
N VAL A 181 -0.64 -23.67 -9.93
CA VAL A 181 -0.27 -22.38 -9.33
C VAL A 181 1.22 -22.05 -9.52
N GLN A 182 2.09 -23.06 -9.46
CA GLN A 182 3.54 -22.84 -9.60
C GLN A 182 3.92 -22.55 -11.04
N GLY A 183 3.37 -23.32 -11.99
CA GLY A 183 3.53 -23.07 -13.43
C GLY A 183 3.00 -21.70 -13.81
N ALA A 184 1.83 -21.31 -13.31
CA ALA A 184 1.25 -19.99 -13.57
C ALA A 184 2.15 -18.83 -13.11
N MET A 185 2.66 -18.90 -11.87
CA MET A 185 3.58 -17.89 -11.35
C MET A 185 4.89 -17.85 -12.17
N LEU A 186 5.42 -19.02 -12.56
CA LEU A 186 6.63 -19.09 -13.37
C LEU A 186 6.41 -18.47 -14.77
N ALA A 187 5.30 -18.77 -15.43
CA ALA A 187 4.94 -18.22 -16.74
C ALA A 187 4.83 -16.68 -16.66
N ALA A 188 4.05 -16.16 -15.71
CA ALA A 188 3.90 -14.72 -15.50
C ALA A 188 5.25 -14.04 -15.20
N SER A 189 6.09 -14.63 -14.33
CA SER A 189 7.42 -14.09 -14.01
C SER A 189 8.37 -14.09 -15.20
N THR A 190 8.30 -15.12 -16.05
CA THR A 190 9.09 -15.23 -17.28
C THR A 190 8.69 -14.14 -18.26
N ASN A 191 7.38 -14.02 -18.53
CA ASN A 191 6.81 -13.01 -19.41
C ASN A 191 7.16 -11.58 -18.94
N TRP A 192 7.01 -11.30 -17.64
CA TRP A 192 7.42 -10.01 -17.06
C TRP A 192 8.91 -9.71 -17.27
N SER A 193 9.77 -10.71 -17.01
CA SER A 193 11.22 -10.55 -17.16
C SER A 193 11.61 -10.25 -18.61
N ASP A 194 10.94 -10.88 -19.56
CA ASP A 194 11.15 -10.67 -20.99
C ASP A 194 10.72 -9.28 -21.45
N LEU A 195 9.57 -8.78 -20.97
CA LEU A 195 9.12 -7.42 -21.21
C LEU A 195 10.13 -6.39 -20.66
N ILE A 196 10.58 -6.58 -19.41
CA ILE A 196 11.55 -5.68 -18.79
C ILE A 196 12.91 -5.74 -19.49
N ARG A 197 13.37 -6.91 -19.92
CA ARG A 197 14.60 -7.08 -20.69
C ARG A 197 14.53 -6.37 -22.04
N THR A 198 13.38 -6.46 -22.72
CA THR A 198 13.16 -5.89 -24.05
C THR A 198 13.04 -4.37 -24.01
N TYR A 199 12.22 -3.84 -23.09
CA TYR A 199 11.83 -2.42 -23.11
C TYR A 199 12.39 -1.58 -21.95
N GLY A 200 12.89 -2.22 -20.89
CA GLY A 200 13.19 -1.55 -19.62
C GLY A 200 14.47 -0.70 -19.57
N ARG A 201 15.50 -1.03 -20.37
CA ARG A 201 16.84 -0.38 -20.30
C ARG A 201 17.21 0.52 -21.48
N ARG A 202 16.59 0.35 -22.65
CA ARG A 202 16.98 1.08 -23.88
C ARG A 202 16.31 2.45 -23.97
N LYS A 203 16.97 3.41 -24.63
CA LYS A 203 16.36 4.72 -24.99
C LYS A 203 15.22 4.48 -25.99
N GLY A 204 14.12 5.25 -25.90
CA GLY A 204 12.91 5.07 -26.73
C GLY A 204 11.75 4.35 -26.02
N HIS A 205 10.71 4.00 -26.78
CA HIS A 205 9.50 3.27 -26.35
C HIS A 205 8.77 3.88 -25.14
N GLN A 206 8.51 5.19 -25.18
CA GLN A 206 7.89 5.88 -24.03
C GLN A 206 6.49 5.35 -23.70
N ASP A 207 5.68 5.02 -24.72
CA ASP A 207 4.33 4.47 -24.51
C ASP A 207 4.39 3.09 -23.86
N ILE A 208 5.30 2.22 -24.28
CA ILE A 208 5.48 0.90 -23.65
C ILE A 208 5.99 1.03 -22.20
N LYS A 209 6.91 1.97 -21.95
CA LYS A 209 7.38 2.23 -20.59
C LYS A 209 6.25 2.73 -19.69
N LEU A 210 5.37 3.58 -20.21
CA LEU A 210 4.17 3.99 -19.51
C LEU A 210 3.30 2.78 -19.17
N ILE A 211 3.07 1.87 -20.11
CA ILE A 211 2.30 0.64 -19.87
C ILE A 211 2.94 -0.22 -18.77
N LEU A 212 4.27 -0.39 -18.79
CA LEU A 212 4.99 -1.13 -17.74
C LEU A 212 4.90 -0.45 -16.37
N ASP A 213 4.88 0.89 -16.35
CA ASP A 213 4.66 1.66 -15.13
C ASP A 213 3.23 1.46 -14.59
N ILE A 214 2.21 1.42 -15.48
CA ILE A 214 0.81 1.13 -15.12
C ILE A 214 0.72 -0.27 -14.52
N LEU A 215 1.25 -1.29 -15.19
CA LEU A 215 1.28 -2.67 -14.69
C LEU A 215 2.02 -2.78 -13.36
N SER A 216 3.10 -2.02 -13.16
CA SER A 216 3.83 -2.00 -11.89
C SER A 216 2.98 -1.42 -10.76
N TYR A 217 2.16 -0.41 -11.04
CA TYR A 217 1.19 0.08 -10.07
C TYR A 217 0.10 -0.96 -9.81
N GLU A 218 -0.44 -1.57 -10.86
CA GLU A 218 -1.53 -2.54 -10.75
C GLU A 218 -1.15 -3.75 -9.93
N GLY A 219 0.08 -4.25 -10.03
CA GLY A 219 0.58 -5.27 -9.11
C GLY A 219 0.60 -4.84 -7.65
N ARG A 220 0.85 -3.55 -7.37
CA ARG A 220 0.75 -3.02 -6.00
C ARG A 220 -0.70 -2.96 -5.54
N ALA A 221 -1.60 -2.45 -6.35
CA ALA A 221 -3.01 -2.35 -6.01
C ALA A 221 -3.66 -3.73 -5.84
N ALA A 222 -3.32 -4.69 -6.71
CA ALA A 222 -3.73 -6.09 -6.58
C ALA A 222 -3.23 -6.69 -5.25
N PHE A 223 -1.99 -6.39 -4.85
CA PHE A 223 -1.49 -6.80 -3.55
C PHE A 223 -2.20 -6.11 -2.38
N HIS A 224 -2.54 -4.82 -2.48
CA HIS A 224 -3.32 -4.10 -1.45
C HIS A 224 -4.70 -4.72 -1.25
N HIS A 225 -5.33 -5.16 -2.33
CA HIS A 225 -6.59 -5.89 -2.27
C HIS A 225 -6.43 -7.24 -1.53
N ALA A 226 -5.42 -8.03 -1.90
CA ALA A 226 -5.10 -9.27 -1.19
C ALA A 226 -4.79 -9.02 0.31
N TYR A 227 -4.09 -7.93 0.63
CA TYR A 227 -3.81 -7.49 1.99
C TYR A 227 -5.10 -7.13 2.75
N SER A 228 -5.99 -6.35 2.13
CA SER A 228 -7.30 -5.98 2.69
C SER A 228 -8.13 -7.21 3.06
N LEU A 229 -8.15 -8.22 2.19
CA LEU A 229 -8.84 -9.49 2.43
C LEU A 229 -8.27 -10.25 3.63
N VAL A 230 -6.97 -10.17 3.89
CA VAL A 230 -6.42 -10.73 5.14
C VAL A 230 -7.00 -9.99 6.35
N TRP A 231 -7.11 -8.67 6.28
CA TRP A 231 -7.63 -7.87 7.40
C TRP A 231 -9.13 -8.03 7.64
N SER A 232 -9.93 -8.35 6.62
CA SER A 232 -11.36 -8.68 6.83
C SER A 232 -11.53 -9.86 7.78
N ASP A 233 -10.62 -10.83 7.74
CA ASP A 233 -10.66 -12.03 8.57
C ASP A 233 -9.83 -11.87 9.85
N LEU A 234 -8.74 -11.11 9.77
CA LEU A 234 -7.87 -10.86 10.91
C LEU A 234 -8.55 -9.99 11.97
N ILE A 235 -9.36 -9.00 11.61
CA ILE A 235 -10.01 -8.11 12.58
C ILE A 235 -10.99 -8.86 13.50
N PRO A 236 -11.96 -9.66 12.99
CA PRO A 236 -12.81 -10.50 13.83
C PRO A 236 -12.01 -11.47 14.68
N PHE A 237 -10.94 -12.06 14.12
CA PHE A 237 -10.05 -12.94 14.87
C PHE A 237 -9.36 -12.22 16.04
N LEU A 238 -8.84 -11.00 15.82
CA LEU A 238 -8.22 -10.19 16.87
C LEU A 238 -9.24 -9.78 17.94
N ALA A 239 -10.48 -9.47 17.56
CA ALA A 239 -11.56 -9.21 18.51
C ALA A 239 -11.86 -10.42 19.40
N ALA A 240 -12.02 -11.60 18.80
CA ALA A 240 -12.28 -12.82 19.57
C ALA A 240 -11.10 -13.23 20.46
N ARG A 241 -9.86 -13.10 19.98
CA ARG A 241 -8.66 -13.59 20.67
C ARG A 241 -8.07 -12.61 21.68
N HIS A 242 -8.05 -11.32 21.33
CA HIS A 242 -7.38 -10.28 22.13
C HIS A 242 -8.35 -9.29 22.75
N GLY A 243 -9.66 -9.44 22.52
CA GLY A 243 -10.68 -8.56 23.10
C GLY A 243 -10.56 -7.11 22.66
N ILE A 244 -10.16 -6.85 21.40
CA ILE A 244 -10.06 -5.47 20.91
C ILE A 244 -11.44 -4.80 20.93
N SER A 245 -11.48 -3.53 21.32
CA SER A 245 -12.72 -2.75 21.43
C SER A 245 -13.36 -2.44 20.07
N ASP A 246 -14.64 -2.09 20.05
CA ASP A 246 -15.35 -1.68 18.82
C ASP A 246 -14.68 -0.48 18.12
N PRO A 247 -14.24 0.58 18.82
CA PRO A 247 -13.45 1.66 18.20
C PRO A 247 -12.15 1.14 17.58
N THR A 248 -11.48 0.18 18.22
CA THR A 248 -10.27 -0.44 17.64
C THR A 248 -10.61 -1.21 16.36
N ALA A 249 -11.64 -2.05 16.39
CA ALA A 249 -12.05 -2.81 15.21
C ALA A 249 -12.48 -1.88 14.06
N ALA A 250 -13.22 -0.81 14.35
CA ALA A 250 -13.60 0.20 13.37
C ALA A 250 -12.39 0.95 12.80
N PHE A 251 -11.44 1.35 13.65
CA PHE A 251 -10.18 1.94 13.22
C PHE A 251 -9.41 1.00 12.28
N LEU A 252 -9.24 -0.27 12.65
CA LEU A 252 -8.51 -1.24 11.82
C LEU A 252 -9.19 -1.48 10.48
N ARG A 253 -10.54 -1.54 10.43
CA ARG A 253 -11.29 -1.64 9.18
C ARG A 253 -11.04 -0.42 8.30
N PHE A 254 -11.21 0.78 8.86
CA PHE A 254 -10.91 2.04 8.18
C PHE A 254 -9.48 2.08 7.63
N TRP A 255 -8.52 1.63 8.43
CA TRP A 255 -7.11 1.78 8.16
C TRP A 255 -6.56 0.76 7.16
N HIS A 256 -6.98 -0.50 7.29
CA HIS A 256 -6.38 -1.64 6.57
C HIS A 256 -7.21 -2.19 5.41
N GLN A 257 -8.51 -1.88 5.36
CA GLN A 257 -9.35 -2.36 4.27
C GLN A 257 -9.33 -1.40 3.08
N ASP A 258 -9.47 -1.97 1.89
CA ASP A 258 -9.68 -1.24 0.65
C ASP A 258 -11.12 -0.75 0.58
N TRP A 259 -11.29 0.53 0.26
CA TRP A 259 -12.61 1.17 0.18
C TRP A 259 -13.11 1.23 -1.26
N ILE A 260 -12.98 0.12 -2.00
CA ILE A 260 -13.48 0.02 -3.37
C ILE A 260 -15.01 -0.02 -3.32
N ARG A 261 -15.68 1.01 -3.86
CA ARG A 261 -17.09 0.91 -4.18
C ARG A 261 -17.25 0.06 -5.46
N PRO A 262 -18.06 -1.00 -5.46
CA PRO A 262 -18.45 -1.71 -6.67
C PRO A 262 -19.43 -0.82 -7.46
N ASP A 263 -18.93 0.27 -8.04
CA ASP A 263 -19.72 1.09 -8.95
C ASP A 263 -19.76 0.39 -10.31
N GLN A 264 -20.83 -0.38 -10.54
CA GLN A 264 -21.09 -1.17 -11.74
C GLN A 264 -21.51 -0.30 -12.96
N SER A 265 -21.65 1.03 -12.79
CA SER A 265 -22.33 1.87 -13.79
C SER A 265 -21.40 2.49 -14.85
N ASN A 266 -20.08 2.47 -14.64
CA ASN A 266 -19.13 3.03 -15.60
C ASN A 266 -18.06 1.99 -15.99
N PRO A 267 -18.15 1.35 -17.16
CA PRO A 267 -17.12 0.43 -17.64
C PRO A 267 -15.76 1.12 -17.85
N ASN A 268 -15.70 2.46 -17.96
CA ASN A 268 -14.44 3.20 -17.94
C ASN A 268 -13.84 3.36 -16.52
N CYS A 269 -14.62 3.20 -15.45
CA CYS A 269 -14.10 3.09 -14.09
C CYS A 269 -13.49 1.71 -13.82
N CYS A 270 -13.82 0.70 -14.63
CA CYS A 270 -13.31 -0.68 -14.51
C CYS A 270 -11.89 -0.86 -15.07
N TYR A 271 -11.34 0.12 -15.80
CA TYR A 271 -10.00 0.00 -16.41
C TYR A 271 -8.84 0.32 -15.48
N SER A 272 -9.00 0.04 -14.21
CA SER A 272 -7.83 -0.12 -13.37
C SER A 272 -8.17 -0.55 -11.97
N LEU A 273 -7.22 -1.24 -11.37
CA LEU A 273 -7.06 -1.38 -9.94
C LEU A 273 -6.80 -0.03 -9.22
N PHE A 274 -7.06 1.14 -9.83
CA PHE A 274 -6.89 2.45 -9.20
C PHE A 274 -8.09 2.73 -8.27
N HIS A 275 -7.78 2.88 -6.98
CA HIS A 275 -8.64 3.25 -5.83
C HIS A 275 -9.08 2.14 -4.86
N GLY A 276 -8.29 1.06 -4.78
CA GLY A 276 -8.25 0.12 -3.65
C GLY A 276 -7.20 0.47 -2.59
N HIS A 277 -7.06 1.76 -2.26
CA HIS A 277 -6.01 2.19 -1.35
C HIS A 277 -6.27 1.77 0.09
N VAL A 278 -5.26 1.13 0.65
CA VAL A 278 -5.18 0.85 2.08
C VAL A 278 -4.42 1.99 2.74
N PHE A 279 -5.08 2.78 3.58
CA PHE A 279 -4.46 3.95 4.24
C PHE A 279 -3.22 3.57 5.05
N ALA A 280 -3.22 2.38 5.65
CA ALA A 280 -2.08 1.84 6.39
C ALA A 280 -0.82 1.66 5.54
N LEU A 281 -0.97 1.48 4.23
CA LEU A 281 0.12 1.23 3.29
C LEU A 281 0.52 2.47 2.50
N HIS A 282 -0.26 3.56 2.58
CA HIS A 282 0.02 4.80 1.86
C HIS A 282 0.65 5.89 2.77
N PRO A 283 1.75 6.55 2.36
CA PRO A 283 2.43 7.55 3.18
C PRO A 283 1.55 8.74 3.59
N CYS A 284 0.58 9.14 2.75
CA CYS A 284 -0.33 10.24 3.11
C CYS A 284 -1.22 9.92 4.33
N GLY A 285 -1.59 8.64 4.52
CA GLY A 285 -2.35 8.21 5.70
C GLY A 285 -1.51 8.39 6.96
N ALA A 286 -0.29 7.85 6.95
CA ALA A 286 0.63 8.01 8.08
C ALA A 286 0.84 9.49 8.47
N ARG A 287 0.98 10.39 7.50
CA ARG A 287 1.12 11.83 7.74
C ARG A 287 -0.11 12.44 8.41
N PHE A 288 -1.31 12.08 7.98
CA PHE A 288 -2.56 12.52 8.61
C PHE A 288 -2.58 12.16 10.11
N LEU A 289 -2.21 10.93 10.47
CA LEU A 289 -2.14 10.49 11.88
C LEU A 289 -1.00 11.12 12.69
N LEU A 290 -0.01 11.75 12.07
CA LEU A 290 1.02 12.51 12.78
C LEU A 290 0.53 13.90 13.19
N THR A 291 -0.60 14.36 12.67
CA THR A 291 -1.19 15.66 13.03
C THR A 291 -2.16 15.53 14.22
N PRO A 292 -2.08 16.41 15.23
CA PRO A 292 -3.07 16.43 16.33
C PRO A 292 -4.52 16.59 15.84
N SER A 293 -4.75 17.39 14.81
CA SER A 293 -6.08 17.57 14.24
C SER A 293 -6.57 16.33 13.50
N GLY A 294 -5.70 15.64 12.76
CA GLY A 294 -6.06 14.37 12.12
C GLY A 294 -6.40 13.27 13.13
N GLN A 295 -5.62 13.14 14.20
CA GLN A 295 -5.92 12.26 15.33
C GLN A 295 -7.28 12.59 15.96
N ARG A 296 -7.58 13.88 16.17
CA ARG A 296 -8.84 14.33 16.75
C ARG A 296 -10.04 14.04 15.85
N LEU A 297 -9.95 14.33 14.56
CA LEU A 297 -11.02 14.05 13.60
C LEU A 297 -11.36 12.55 13.61
N LEU A 298 -10.33 11.71 13.53
CA LEU A 298 -10.52 10.25 13.54
C LEU A 298 -11.10 9.79 14.88
N GLY A 299 -10.58 10.31 15.99
CA GLY A 299 -11.09 10.03 17.32
C GLY A 299 -12.55 10.37 17.53
N ASN A 300 -12.95 11.57 17.11
CA ASN A 300 -14.34 12.02 17.18
C ASN A 300 -15.27 11.06 16.41
N TRP A 301 -14.88 10.64 15.21
CA TRP A 301 -15.65 9.65 14.47
C TRP A 301 -15.68 8.29 15.17
N LEU A 302 -14.56 7.84 15.76
CA LEU A 302 -14.49 6.55 16.43
C LEU A 302 -15.34 6.44 17.70
N ILE A 303 -15.66 7.55 18.37
CA ILE A 303 -16.60 7.57 19.50
C ILE A 303 -18.06 7.67 19.05
N GLU A 304 -18.32 8.12 17.82
CA GLU A 304 -19.64 8.32 17.23
C GLU A 304 -19.69 7.67 15.82
N LEU A 305 -19.50 6.34 15.78
CA LEU A 305 -19.32 5.58 14.53
C LEU A 305 -20.48 5.73 13.52
N GLU A 306 -21.67 6.04 14.00
CA GLU A 306 -22.89 6.25 13.20
C GLU A 306 -22.96 7.64 12.55
N SER A 307 -22.06 8.56 12.93
CA SER A 307 -22.05 9.93 12.43
C SER A 307 -21.37 10.01 11.07
N ASN A 308 -22.18 10.00 10.01
CA ASN A 308 -21.70 10.25 8.63
C ASN A 308 -20.97 11.58 8.51
N GLN A 309 -21.42 12.62 9.22
CA GLN A 309 -20.79 13.93 9.18
C GLN A 309 -19.34 13.88 9.69
N LEU A 310 -19.08 13.17 10.80
CA LEU A 310 -17.73 13.02 11.35
C LEU A 310 -16.84 12.19 10.44
N LEU A 311 -17.38 11.12 9.84
CA LEU A 311 -16.66 10.36 8.81
C LEU A 311 -16.28 11.26 7.62
N GLU A 312 -17.22 12.05 7.10
CA GLU A 312 -16.95 12.97 6.00
C GLU A 312 -15.90 14.05 6.35
N GLN A 313 -15.81 14.47 7.61
CA GLN A 313 -14.71 15.34 8.07
C GLN A 313 -13.36 14.62 8.07
N VAL A 314 -13.31 13.35 8.48
CA VAL A 314 -12.10 12.51 8.40
C VAL A 314 -11.66 12.38 6.94
N LEU A 315 -12.59 12.08 6.03
CA LEU A 315 -12.31 11.98 4.59
C LEU A 315 -11.80 13.31 4.03
N HIS A 316 -12.41 14.43 4.41
CA HIS A 316 -11.91 15.74 4.01
C HIS A 316 -10.46 15.96 4.46
N GLY A 317 -10.15 15.70 5.73
CA GLY A 317 -8.80 15.83 6.28
C GLY A 317 -7.77 14.91 5.60
N LEU A 318 -8.14 13.67 5.28
CA LEU A 318 -7.29 12.76 4.51
C LEU A 318 -7.05 13.27 3.09
N SER A 319 -8.06 13.89 2.45
CA SER A 319 -7.89 14.47 1.11
C SER A 319 -6.86 15.61 1.12
N LEU A 320 -6.89 16.47 2.16
CA LEU A 320 -5.87 17.51 2.34
C LEU A 320 -4.47 16.91 2.51
N SER A 321 -4.35 15.82 3.27
CA SER A 321 -3.07 15.09 3.41
C SER A 321 -2.57 14.53 2.08
N ALA A 322 -3.46 14.03 1.22
CA ALA A 322 -3.11 13.55 -0.11
C ALA A 322 -2.61 14.68 -1.03
N PHE A 323 -3.29 15.84 -1.02
CA PHE A 323 -2.87 17.02 -1.79
C PHE A 323 -1.52 17.56 -1.33
N GLU A 324 -1.34 17.72 -0.02
CA GLU A 324 -0.08 18.22 0.54
C GLU A 324 1.08 17.27 0.25
N TYR A 325 0.81 15.96 0.32
CA TYR A 325 1.77 14.95 -0.06
C TYR A 325 2.19 15.04 -1.53
N ARG A 326 1.24 15.23 -2.44
CA ARG A 326 1.54 15.47 -3.86
C ARG A 326 2.39 16.74 -4.05
N ARG A 327 2.04 17.83 -3.36
CA ARG A 327 2.79 19.10 -3.41
C ARG A 327 4.26 18.90 -3.06
N ILE A 328 4.54 18.21 -1.95
CA ILE A 328 5.91 17.87 -1.52
C ILE A 328 6.66 17.06 -2.59
N LEU A 329 5.98 16.10 -3.24
CA LEU A 329 6.59 15.33 -4.31
C LEU A 329 6.94 16.19 -5.53
N MET A 330 6.06 17.12 -5.90
CA MET A 330 6.30 18.04 -7.02
C MET A 330 7.43 19.03 -6.72
N ASP A 331 7.48 19.58 -5.51
CA ASP A 331 8.55 20.50 -5.08
C ASP A 331 9.91 19.80 -5.15
N ARG A 332 10.00 18.58 -4.62
CA ARG A 332 11.26 17.82 -4.61
C ARG A 332 11.69 17.33 -5.99
N ALA A 333 10.74 17.04 -6.88
CA ALA A 333 11.04 16.72 -8.28
C ALA A 333 11.60 17.94 -9.03
N SER A 334 11.07 19.14 -8.74
CA SER A 334 11.50 20.39 -9.36
C SER A 334 12.90 20.83 -8.91
N LEU A 335 13.32 20.45 -7.70
CA LEU A 335 14.64 20.77 -7.15
C LEU A 335 15.77 19.86 -7.67
N ARG A 336 15.48 18.82 -8.46
CA ARG A 336 16.49 17.92 -9.05
C ARG A 336 16.26 17.74 -10.55
N PRO A 337 16.61 18.74 -11.38
CA PRO A 337 16.48 18.61 -12.83
C PRO A 337 17.36 17.48 -13.41
N ASP A 338 18.54 17.25 -12.81
CA ASP A 338 19.57 16.34 -13.34
C ASP A 338 19.81 15.06 -12.51
N ASP A 339 19.27 14.95 -11.30
CA ASP A 339 19.41 13.77 -10.45
C ASP A 339 18.11 12.98 -10.36
N GLN A 340 17.99 11.97 -11.22
CA GLN A 340 17.05 10.88 -11.02
C GLN A 340 17.34 10.22 -9.66
N VAL A 341 16.42 10.45 -8.71
CA VAL A 341 16.12 9.62 -7.53
C VAL A 341 17.35 9.15 -6.74
N ALA A 342 17.57 9.77 -5.56
CA ALA A 342 18.56 9.31 -4.59
C ALA A 342 18.58 7.78 -4.47
N ASN A 343 19.76 7.19 -4.60
CA ASN A 343 19.95 5.75 -4.60
C ASN A 343 19.48 5.17 -3.26
N VAL A 344 18.52 4.25 -3.34
CA VAL A 344 17.75 3.78 -2.19
C VAL A 344 18.60 2.92 -1.22
N SER A 345 19.84 2.57 -1.56
CA SER A 345 20.75 1.89 -0.60
C SER A 345 21.17 2.80 0.56
N GLU A 346 21.28 4.11 0.34
CA GLU A 346 21.61 5.08 1.40
C GLU A 346 20.45 5.28 2.39
N ILE A 347 19.21 5.01 1.97
CA ILE A 347 17.99 5.22 2.78
C ILE A 347 17.80 4.12 3.84
N GLU A 348 18.36 2.92 3.61
CA GLU A 348 18.16 1.74 4.46
C GLU A 348 19.19 1.61 5.58
N ASP A 349 20.47 1.91 5.32
CA ASP A 349 21.48 2.03 6.38
C ASP A 349 21.01 3.04 7.45
N LEU A 350 20.31 4.09 7.01
CA LEU A 350 19.76 5.14 7.85
C LEU A 350 18.41 4.79 8.52
N HIS A 351 17.64 3.81 8.04
CA HIS A 351 16.42 3.33 8.74
C HIS A 351 16.77 2.31 9.82
N ALA A 352 17.77 1.47 9.55
CA ALA A 352 18.38 0.61 10.56
C ALA A 352 18.97 1.46 11.70
N GLN A 353 19.64 2.57 11.37
CA GLN A 353 20.23 3.48 12.37
C GLN A 353 19.18 4.25 13.19
N ASP A 354 18.05 4.69 12.61
CA ASP A 354 16.96 5.35 13.36
C ASP A 354 16.22 4.36 14.30
N LEU A 355 16.01 3.11 13.86
CA LEU A 355 15.49 2.06 14.74
C LEU A 355 16.47 1.72 15.87
N GLN A 356 17.77 1.73 15.59
CA GLN A 356 18.82 1.53 16.59
C GLN A 356 18.85 2.68 17.61
N ASN A 357 18.77 3.92 17.14
CA ASN A 357 18.74 5.12 17.99
C ASN A 357 17.48 5.19 18.87
N ARG A 358 16.33 4.73 18.37
CA ARG A 358 15.08 4.67 19.15
C ARG A 358 15.01 3.50 20.12
N SER A 359 15.78 2.44 19.90
CA SER A 359 15.81 1.26 20.77
C SER A 359 16.60 1.46 22.08
N GLY A 360 17.26 2.61 22.27
CA GLY A 360 18.02 2.91 23.49
C GLY A 360 19.29 2.06 23.67
N HIS A 361 19.61 1.16 22.74
CA HIS A 361 20.88 0.42 22.74
C HIS A 361 22.01 1.31 22.20
N ARG A 362 22.55 2.17 23.07
CA ARG A 362 23.91 2.69 22.87
C ARG A 362 24.85 1.49 22.83
N ARG A 363 25.49 1.25 21.69
CA ARG A 363 26.70 0.41 21.65
C ARG A 363 27.68 0.98 22.66
N LEU A 364 27.98 0.23 23.70
CA LEU A 364 29.12 0.54 24.57
C LEU A 364 30.37 0.58 23.66
N PRO A 365 31.24 1.59 23.81
CA PRO A 365 32.49 1.62 23.06
C PRO A 365 33.25 0.34 23.38
N GLY A 366 33.62 -0.40 22.32
CA GLY A 366 34.47 -1.57 22.44
C GLY A 366 35.79 -1.20 23.12
N PRO A 367 36.44 -2.16 23.80
CA PRO A 367 37.71 -1.90 24.46
C PRO A 367 38.71 -1.35 23.43
N ARG A 368 39.33 -0.21 23.75
CA ARG A 368 40.48 0.28 23.00
C ARG A 368 41.57 -0.78 23.13
N SER A 369 41.99 -1.33 22.00
CA SER A 369 43.28 -2.00 21.89
C SER A 369 44.34 -0.91 21.96
N ASP A 370 45.06 -0.87 23.08
CA ASP A 370 46.32 -0.16 23.18
C ASP A 370 47.36 -0.97 22.40
N ASP A 371 47.86 -0.38 21.31
CA ASP A 371 49.19 -0.60 20.73
C ASP A 371 49.78 0.77 20.38
#